data_AF-A0A3M1KQC6-F1
#
_entry.id   AF-A0A3M1KQC6-F1
#
_cell.length_a   1.000
_cell.length_b   1.000
_cell.length_c   1.000
_cell.angle_alpha   90.00
_cell.angle_beta   90.00
_cell.angle_gamma   90.00
#
_symmetry.space_group_name_H-M   'P 1'
#
loop_
_entity.id
_entity.type
_entity.pdbx_description
1 polymer ?
#
loop_
_entity_poly.entity_id
_entity_poly.type
_entity_poly.pdbx_seq_one_letter_code
_entity_poly.pdbx_strand_id
1 'polypeptide(L)'
;FTLVAFMNINYQLILPLLSAFSFAWLLGLIVPGAPGGVGVFEATIIALLNPQFFPPAIVLSSVVIFRLISILAEVLAAGLAVLMPKAKY
;
A
#
# COMPACT_ATOMS: atom_id res chain seq x y z
N PHE A 1 -12.78 -6.51 -11.60
CA PHE A 1 -11.47 -5.83 -11.64
C PHE A 1 -10.61 -6.12 -10.41
N THR A 2 -11.09 -5.93 -9.17
CA THR A 2 -10.32 -6.19 -7.93
C THR A 2 -9.83 -7.63 -7.77
N LEU A 3 -10.60 -8.64 -8.18
CA LEU A 3 -10.20 -10.05 -8.13
C LEU A 3 -9.02 -10.40 -9.06
N VAL A 4 -8.76 -9.58 -10.08
CA VAL A 4 -7.65 -9.77 -11.02
C VAL A 4 -6.29 -9.41 -10.39
N ALA A 5 -6.30 -8.68 -9.26
CA ALA A 5 -5.09 -8.39 -8.49
C ALA A 5 -4.39 -9.63 -7.94
N PHE A 6 -5.10 -10.76 -7.84
CA PHE A 6 -4.54 -12.06 -7.48
C PHE A 6 -3.90 -12.79 -8.67
N MET A 7 -3.50 -12.06 -9.72
CA MET A 7 -2.77 -12.64 -10.84
C MET A 7 -1.43 -13.22 -10.39
N ASN A 8 -0.99 -14.28 -11.07
CA ASN A 8 0.35 -14.81 -10.85
C ASN A 8 1.39 -13.80 -11.33
N ILE A 9 2.41 -13.55 -10.51
CA ILE A 9 3.52 -12.65 -10.81
C ILE A 9 4.81 -13.46 -10.84
N ASN A 10 5.63 -13.25 -11.88
CA ASN A 10 6.95 -13.85 -11.96
C ASN A 10 7.82 -13.32 -10.81
N TYR A 11 8.59 -14.21 -10.16
CA TYR A 11 9.53 -13.87 -9.09
C TYR A 11 10.52 -12.76 -9.46
N GLN A 12 10.92 -12.67 -10.72
CA GLN A 12 11.81 -11.61 -11.22
C GLN A 12 11.21 -10.21 -11.09
N LEU A 13 9.88 -10.11 -11.03
CA LEU A 13 9.16 -8.85 -10.91
C LEU A 13 8.93 -8.41 -9.46
N ILE A 14 9.23 -9.27 -8.48
CA ILE A 14 9.05 -8.95 -7.05
C ILE A 14 9.96 -7.80 -6.62
N LEU A 15 11.24 -7.85 -6.99
CA LEU A 15 12.20 -6.82 -6.56
C LEU A 15 11.89 -5.44 -7.20
N PRO A 16 11.60 -5.33 -8.52
CA PRO A 16 11.11 -4.08 -9.11
C PRO A 16 9.82 -3.55 -8.48
N LEU A 17 8.89 -4.44 -8.13
CA LEU A 17 7.64 -4.05 -7.49
C LEU A 17 7.89 -3.49 -6.08
N LEU A 18 8.71 -4.17 -5.28
CA LEU A 18 9.07 -3.73 -3.94
C LEU A 18 9.84 -2.40 -3.94
N SER A 19 10.78 -2.23 -4.86
CA SER A 19 11.56 -0.99 -4.95
C SER A 19 10.69 0.19 -5.38
N ALA A 20 9.84 0.01 -6.41
CA ALA A 20 8.90 1.03 -6.85
C ALA A 20 7.89 1.39 -5.75
N PHE A 21 7.35 0.39 -5.05
CA PHE A 21 6.44 0.62 -3.93
C PHE A 21 7.10 1.40 -2.79
N SER A 22 8.30 0.99 -2.38
CA SER A 22 9.02 1.62 -1.26
C SER A 22 9.37 3.07 -1.56
N PHE A 23 9.78 3.35 -2.80
CA PHE A 23 10.09 4.70 -3.24
C PHE A 23 8.84 5.57 -3.37
N ALA A 24 7.75 5.05 -3.95
CA ALA A 24 6.47 5.76 -4.01
C ALA A 24 5.92 6.09 -2.62
N TRP A 25 6.05 5.16 -1.67
CA TRP A 25 5.69 5.36 -0.27
C TRP A 25 6.54 6.45 0.39
N LEU A 26 7.85 6.41 0.20
CA LEU A 26 8.76 7.43 0.71
C LEU A 26 8.42 8.83 0.17
N LEU A 27 8.18 8.96 -1.14
CA LEU A 27 7.76 10.24 -1.73
C LEU A 27 6.41 10.70 -1.19
N GLY A 28 5.46 9.79 -0.98
CA GLY A 28 4.17 10.10 -0.37
C GLY A 28 4.29 10.68 1.05
N LEU A 29 5.36 10.36 1.79
CA LEU A 29 5.61 10.91 3.13
C LEU A 29 6.37 12.24 3.13
N ILE A 30 7.28 12.44 2.17
CA ILE A 30 8.17 13.62 2.15
C ILE A 30 7.50 14.84 1.51
N VAL A 31 6.58 14.63 0.55
CA VAL A 31 5.96 15.73 -0.19
C VAL A 31 4.96 16.49 0.69
N PRO A 32 5.20 17.79 1.00
CA PRO A 32 4.30 18.58 1.83
C PRO A 32 3.00 18.88 1.09
N GLY A 33 1.88 18.92 1.81
CA GLY A 33 0.56 19.25 1.25
C GLY A 33 -0.23 18.08 0.68
N ALA A 34 0.33 16.86 0.66
CA ALA A 34 -0.38 15.63 0.33
C ALA A 34 -0.73 14.84 1.61
N PRO A 35 -1.93 15.01 2.20
CA PRO A 35 -2.32 14.27 3.40
C PRO A 35 -2.27 12.76 3.13
N GLY A 36 -1.44 12.04 3.90
CA GLY A 36 -1.25 10.60 3.75
C GLY A 36 -0.61 10.16 2.42
N GLY A 37 0.02 11.07 1.68
CA GLY A 37 0.64 10.77 0.38
C GLY A 37 -0.35 10.45 -0.74
N VAL A 38 -1.64 10.76 -0.56
CA VAL A 38 -2.69 10.54 -1.57
C VAL A 38 -2.41 11.41 -2.79
N GLY A 39 -2.45 10.80 -3.98
CA GLY A 39 -2.07 11.40 -5.26
C GLY A 39 -0.58 11.22 -5.57
N VAL A 40 0.31 11.54 -4.63
CA VAL A 40 1.78 11.43 -4.83
C VAL A 40 2.21 9.97 -4.95
N PHE A 41 1.72 9.11 -4.07
CA PHE A 41 2.01 7.68 -4.10
C PHE A 41 1.53 7.05 -5.42
N GLU A 42 0.29 7.33 -5.80
CA GLU A 42 -0.37 6.77 -6.97
C GLU A 42 0.31 7.23 -8.27
N ALA A 43 0.62 8.53 -8.38
CA ALA A 43 1.34 9.06 -9.53
C ALA A 43 2.75 8.45 -9.65
N THR A 44 3.46 8.31 -8.53
CA THR A 44 4.83 7.79 -8.52
C THR A 44 4.87 6.31 -8.88
N ILE A 45 4.00 5.48 -8.29
CA ILE A 45 4.04 4.03 -8.55
C ILE A 45 3.63 3.69 -9.99
N ILE A 46 2.69 4.44 -10.57
CA ILE A 46 2.29 4.31 -11.98
C ILE A 46 3.42 4.77 -12.90
N ALA A 47 4.16 5.82 -12.53
CA ALA A 47 5.29 6.31 -13.32
C ALA A 47 6.49 5.34 -13.32
N LEU A 48 6.70 4.60 -12.22
CA LEU A 48 7.84 3.70 -12.07
C LEU A 48 7.61 2.30 -12.61
N LEU A 49 6.38 1.80 -12.55
CA LEU A 49 6.06 0.45 -13.00
C LEU A 49 5.74 0.42 -14.50
N ASN A 50 6.27 -0.57 -15.20
CA ASN A 50 5.94 -0.77 -16.61
C ASN A 50 4.48 -1.26 -16.75
N PRO A 51 3.60 -0.51 -17.45
CA PRO A 51 2.17 -0.82 -17.53
C PRO A 51 1.86 -2.13 -18.28
N GLN A 52 2.81 -2.66 -19.07
CA GLN A 52 2.68 -3.96 -19.71
C GLN A 52 2.65 -5.10 -18.69
N PHE A 53 3.43 -5.00 -17.62
CA PHE A 53 3.49 -6.01 -16.56
C PHE A 53 2.59 -5.64 -15.37
N PHE A 54 2.38 -4.35 -15.15
CA PHE A 54 1.62 -3.82 -14.02
C PHE A 54 0.58 -2.79 -14.49
N PRO A 55 -0.57 -3.23 -15.00
CA PRO A 55 -1.63 -2.33 -15.42
C PRO A 55 -2.05 -1.38 -14.28
N PRO A 56 -2.20 -0.07 -14.52
CA PRO A 56 -2.52 0.90 -13.46
C PRO A 56 -3.78 0.55 -12.66
N ALA A 57 -4.81 0.03 -13.33
CA ALA A 57 -6.04 -0.41 -12.67
C ALA A 57 -5.79 -1.52 -11.64
N ILE A 58 -4.89 -2.47 -11.95
CA ILE A 58 -4.52 -3.55 -11.04
C ILE A 58 -3.73 -2.98 -9.87
N VAL A 59 -2.67 -2.20 -10.15
CA VAL A 59 -1.82 -1.58 -9.12
C VAL A 59 -2.64 -0.75 -8.13
N LEU A 60 -3.48 0.16 -8.63
CA LEU A 60 -4.31 1.01 -7.77
C LEU A 60 -5.32 0.19 -6.97
N SER A 61 -5.94 -0.83 -7.57
CA SER A 61 -6.86 -1.71 -6.84
C SER A 61 -6.16 -2.47 -5.72
N SER A 62 -4.94 -2.97 -5.95
CA SER A 62 -4.12 -3.63 -4.94
C SER A 62 -3.75 -2.68 -3.80
N VAL A 63 -3.43 -1.43 -4.11
CA VAL A 63 -3.08 -0.40 -3.11
C VAL A 63 -4.28 -0.05 -2.23
N VAL A 64 -5.47 0.06 -2.81
CA VAL A 64 -6.72 0.28 -2.05
C VAL A 64 -6.98 -0.87 -1.09
N ILE A 65 -6.84 -2.12 -1.56
CA ILE A 65 -7.00 -3.32 -0.71
C ILE A 65 -5.95 -3.35 0.39
N PHE A 66 -4.69 -3.04 0.06
CA PHE A 66 -3.60 -2.94 1.04
C PHE A 66 -3.93 -1.93 2.14
N ARG A 67 -4.33 -0.71 1.79
CA ARG A 67 -4.70 0.33 2.76
C ARG A 67 -5.87 -0.11 3.65
N LEU A 68 -6.88 -0.76 3.07
CA LEU A 68 -8.00 -1.29 3.86
C LEU A 68 -7.52 -2.32 4.87
N ILE A 69 -6.68 -3.28 4.46
CA ILE A 69 -6.12 -4.31 5.35
C ILE A 69 -5.28 -3.67 6.46
N SER A 70 -4.41 -2.70 6.13
CA SER A 70 -3.58 -1.99 7.11
C SER A 70 -4.43 -1.23 8.13
N ILE A 71 -5.41 -0.46 7.68
CA ILE A 71 -6.31 0.30 8.58
C ILE A 71 -7.09 -0.66 9.47
N LEU A 72 -7.61 -1.77 8.93
CA LEU A 72 -8.30 -2.78 9.73
C LEU A 72 -7.37 -3.40 10.78
N ALA A 73 -6.11 -3.69 10.43
CA ALA A 73 -5.13 -4.22 11.38
C ALA A 73 -4.85 -3.22 12.51
N GLU A 74 -4.69 -1.93 12.20
CA GLU A 74 -4.49 -0.87 13.20
C GLU A 74 -5.72 -0.70 14.11
N VAL A 75 -6.93 -0.72 13.54
CA VAL A 75 -8.18 -0.62 14.31
C VAL A 75 -8.35 -1.83 15.24
N LEU A 76 -8.06 -3.04 14.76
CA LEU A 76 -8.12 -4.24 15.58
C LEU A 76 -7.07 -4.20 16.70
N ALA A 77 -5.83 -3.81 16.40
CA ALA A 77 -4.77 -3.68 17.39
C ALA A 77 -5.11 -2.64 18.47
N ALA A 78 -5.61 -1.46 18.07
CA ALA A 78 -6.07 -0.41 18.98
C ALA A 78 -7.27 -0.88 19.81
N GLY A 79 -8.25 -1.54 19.17
CA GLY A 79 -9.42 -2.10 19.85
C GLY A 79 -9.04 -3.13 20.91
N LEU A 80 -8.12 -4.05 20.59
CA LEU A 80 -7.59 -5.02 21.54
C LEU A 80 -6.86 -4.32 22.70
N ALA A 81 -6.01 -3.33 22.41
CA ALA A 81 -5.28 -2.60 23.44
C ALA A 81 -6.21 -1.85 24.42
N VAL A 82 -7.35 -1.36 23.96
CA VAL A 82 -8.37 -0.72 24.81
C VAL A 82 -9.09 -1.73 25.71
N LEU A 83 -9.36 -2.93 25.20
CA LEU A 83 -10.06 -4.00 25.95
C LEU A 83 -9.14 -4.72 26.94
N MET A 84 -7.82 -4.69 26.73
CA MET A 84 -6.86 -5.29 27.65
C MET A 84 -6.84 -4.54 28.99
N PRO A 85 -6.92 -5.24 30.13
CA PRO A 85 -6.76 -4.61 31.44
C PRO A 85 -5.39 -3.92 31.51
N LYS A 86 -5.37 -2.65 31.92
CA LYS A 86 -4.10 -1.97 32.16
C LYS A 86 -3.34 -2.72 33.26
N ALA A 87 -2.13 -3.19 32.94
CA ALA A 87 -1.24 -3.79 33.92
C ALA A 87 -1.01 -2.76 35.04
N LYS A 88 -1.46 -3.11 36.24
CA LYS A 88 -1.34 -2.28 37.44
C LYS A 88 0.10 -2.44 37.94
N TYR A 89 0.98 -1.52 37.54
CA TYR A 89 2.24 -1.27 38.24
C TYR A 89 1.99 -0.31 39.40
#